data_AF-A0AAT9LL76-F1
#
_entry.id   AF-A0AAT9LL76-F1
#
_cell.length_a   1.000
_cell.length_b   1.000
_cell.length_c   1.000
_cell.angle_alpha   90.00
_cell.angle_beta   90.00
_cell.angle_gamma   90.00
#
_symmetry.space_group_name_H-M   'P 1'
#
loop_
_entity.id
_entity.type
_entity.pdbx_description
1 polymer ?
#
loop_
_entity_poly.entity_id
_entity_poly.type
_entity_poly.pdbx_seq_one_letter_code
_entity_poly.pdbx_strand_id
1 'polypeptide(L)'
;MTDGKGRLKAAWTLVLLAPLCAEGAFTGISLPAVWLAFPLLIPIYGAGVLLARELVCRAGAGWPGLLLLGLAYELAEDGLGLQALTSPNLYGAAQWGRVFGVNVTYWESQIGYHLVFSVLIPVALANLVFKRHAGRPYLGRFGLIGTAIVFIVGIALTRLAIAGTQDPGYQEPWSVSVTILIAMLALGILALVVVPRLSLPRPTPFTRLPHAAMLGVVAGLAPIAFLGLIFPLRLGGASHGPAIGQGAWVAIPMLISLAVAITVGWLVARWSATPTFGDHHRIWLIGGALVGHSALAVASGIAGGQLVPTLALGAIVIALTILLLSRLARRSRQPVG
;
A
#
# COMPACT_ATOMS: atom_id res chain seq x y z
N MET A 1 -25.41 24.12 -0.98
CA MET A 1 -25.49 22.72 -0.47
C MET A 1 -24.46 21.75 -1.12
N THR A 2 -23.35 22.24 -1.70
CA THR A 2 -22.57 21.49 -2.71
C THR A 2 -21.19 21.00 -2.28
N ASP A 3 -20.53 21.61 -1.29
CA ASP A 3 -19.15 21.25 -0.89
C ASP A 3 -19.10 20.07 0.10
N GLY A 4 -20.00 20.03 1.09
CA GLY A 4 -20.04 18.97 2.12
C GLY A 4 -20.35 17.59 1.55
N LYS A 5 -21.30 17.49 0.61
CA LYS A 5 -21.61 16.24 -0.09
C LYS A 5 -20.43 15.75 -0.95
N GLY A 6 -19.65 16.67 -1.54
CA GLY A 6 -18.46 16.34 -2.31
C GLY A 6 -17.34 15.76 -1.46
N ARG A 7 -17.09 16.35 -0.28
CA ARG A 7 -16.09 15.85 0.69
C ARG A 7 -16.43 14.46 1.22
N LEU A 8 -17.71 14.23 1.57
CA LEU A 8 -18.15 12.93 2.05
C LEU A 8 -18.01 11.84 0.98
N LYS A 9 -18.32 12.15 -0.28
CA LYS A 9 -18.07 11.24 -1.41
C LYS A 9 -16.59 10.93 -1.55
N ALA A 10 -15.71 11.93 -1.45
CA ALA A 10 -14.25 11.73 -1.53
C ALA A 10 -13.74 10.82 -0.40
N ALA A 11 -14.24 11.00 0.83
CA ALA A 11 -13.91 10.14 1.96
C ALA A 11 -14.32 8.69 1.72
N TRP A 12 -15.59 8.44 1.37
CA TRP A 12 -16.07 7.08 1.11
C TRP A 12 -15.40 6.44 -0.10
N THR A 13 -15.10 7.20 -1.15
CA THR A 13 -14.32 6.66 -2.27
C THR A 13 -12.91 6.24 -1.82
N LEU A 14 -12.22 7.02 -0.98
CA LEU A 14 -10.91 6.60 -0.46
C LEU A 14 -11.01 5.35 0.43
N VAL A 15 -12.03 5.29 1.29
CA VAL A 15 -12.30 4.13 2.16
C VAL A 15 -12.48 2.84 1.36
N LEU A 16 -13.08 2.92 0.18
CA LEU A 16 -13.25 1.76 -0.71
C LEU A 16 -12.02 1.50 -1.59
N LEU A 17 -11.36 2.54 -2.09
CA LEU A 17 -10.17 2.40 -2.93
C LEU A 17 -9.02 1.74 -2.19
N ALA A 18 -8.83 2.03 -0.90
CA ALA A 18 -7.75 1.46 -0.10
C ALA A 18 -7.71 -0.08 -0.11
N PRO A 19 -8.75 -0.79 0.36
CA PRO A 19 -8.78 -2.26 0.30
C PRO A 19 -8.92 -2.80 -1.12
N LEU A 20 -9.50 -2.06 -2.07
CA LEU A 20 -9.57 -2.52 -3.47
C LEU A 20 -8.19 -2.51 -4.15
N CYS A 21 -7.38 -1.49 -3.93
CA CYS A 21 -6.05 -1.39 -4.54
C CYS A 21 -5.03 -2.32 -3.88
N ALA A 22 -5.14 -2.54 -2.57
CA ALA A 22 -4.33 -3.53 -1.87
C ALA A 22 -4.83 -4.94 -2.21
N GLU A 23 -5.92 -5.37 -1.57
CA GLU A 23 -6.33 -6.77 -1.56
C GLU A 23 -7.19 -7.15 -2.78
N GLY A 24 -8.11 -6.27 -3.20
CA GLY A 24 -9.00 -6.54 -4.34
C GLY A 24 -8.23 -6.72 -5.66
N ALA A 25 -7.14 -5.97 -5.83
CA ALA A 25 -6.25 -6.05 -6.98
C ALA A 25 -5.24 -7.20 -6.87
N PHE A 26 -4.96 -7.69 -5.65
CA PHE A 26 -4.03 -8.78 -5.39
C PHE A 26 -4.76 -10.13 -5.40
N THR A 27 -5.20 -10.58 -6.59
CA THR A 27 -6.03 -11.77 -6.78
C THR A 27 -5.31 -13.12 -6.60
N GLY A 28 -4.22 -13.17 -5.83
CA GLY A 28 -3.29 -14.31 -5.83
C GLY A 28 -3.47 -15.33 -4.71
N ILE A 29 -4.07 -14.98 -3.57
CA ILE A 29 -3.81 -15.75 -2.34
C ILE A 29 -5.03 -16.48 -1.74
N SER A 30 -6.29 -16.06 -1.95
CA SER A 30 -7.44 -16.79 -1.34
C SER A 30 -8.81 -16.32 -1.84
N LEU A 31 -9.11 -16.55 -3.11
CA LEU A 31 -10.41 -16.24 -3.69
C LEU A 31 -11.30 -17.49 -3.64
N PRO A 32 -12.42 -17.48 -2.88
CA PRO A 32 -13.34 -16.35 -2.66
C PRO A 32 -13.27 -15.63 -1.31
N ALA A 33 -12.42 -16.08 -0.38
CA ALA A 33 -12.39 -15.59 1.00
C ALA A 33 -12.09 -14.08 1.12
N VAL A 34 -11.23 -13.52 0.27
CA VAL A 34 -10.91 -12.07 0.27
C VAL A 34 -12.15 -11.20 0.04
N TRP A 35 -13.05 -11.58 -0.86
CA TRP A 35 -14.27 -10.80 -1.14
C TRP A 35 -15.33 -10.94 -0.05
N LEU A 36 -15.39 -12.10 0.62
CA LEU A 36 -16.21 -12.31 1.80
C LEU A 36 -15.68 -11.54 3.03
N ALA A 37 -14.36 -11.45 3.15
CA ALA A 37 -13.67 -10.70 4.20
C ALA A 37 -13.59 -9.19 3.90
N PHE A 38 -13.98 -8.74 2.71
CA PHE A 38 -13.85 -7.34 2.28
C PHE A 38 -14.44 -6.32 3.27
N PRO A 39 -15.62 -6.56 3.90
CA PRO A 39 -16.12 -5.67 4.96
C PRO A 39 -15.21 -5.58 6.19
N LEU A 40 -14.46 -6.63 6.51
CA LEU A 40 -13.48 -6.65 7.61
C LEU A 40 -12.21 -5.86 7.27
N LEU A 41 -11.92 -5.67 5.97
CA LEU A 41 -10.78 -4.86 5.51
C LEU A 41 -11.07 -3.35 5.61
N ILE A 42 -12.35 -2.94 5.57
CA ILE A 42 -12.73 -1.52 5.60
C ILE A 42 -12.23 -0.80 6.87
N PRO A 43 -12.38 -1.38 8.08
CA PRO A 43 -11.86 -0.75 9.29
C PRO A 43 -10.33 -0.55 9.29
N ILE A 44 -9.55 -1.54 8.86
CA ILE A 44 -8.09 -1.43 8.87
C ILE A 44 -7.60 -0.58 7.68
N TYR A 45 -7.86 -1.00 6.44
CA TYR A 45 -7.43 -0.27 5.23
C TYR A 45 -8.15 1.07 5.07
N GLY A 46 -9.48 1.01 4.98
CA GLY A 46 -10.28 2.18 4.62
C GLY A 46 -10.17 3.30 5.65
N ALA A 47 -10.37 3.00 6.93
CA ALA A 47 -10.27 4.00 7.99
C ALA A 47 -8.82 4.41 8.28
N GLY A 48 -7.87 3.47 8.29
CA GLY A 48 -6.45 3.77 8.53
C GLY A 48 -5.86 4.71 7.48
N VAL A 49 -6.12 4.45 6.20
CA VAL A 49 -5.62 5.29 5.09
C VAL A 49 -6.31 6.65 5.10
N LEU A 50 -7.63 6.70 5.35
CA LEU A 50 -8.35 7.96 5.48
C LEU A 50 -7.82 8.79 6.67
N LEU A 51 -7.54 8.16 7.81
CA LEU A 51 -6.96 8.81 8.99
C LEU A 51 -5.58 9.40 8.68
N ALA A 52 -4.66 8.61 8.12
CA ALA A 52 -3.32 9.06 7.75
C ALA A 52 -3.38 10.27 6.79
N ARG A 53 -4.23 10.17 5.76
CA ARG A 53 -4.45 11.26 4.80
C ARG A 53 -5.00 12.51 5.48
N GLU A 54 -6.00 12.39 6.35
CA GLU A 54 -6.59 13.54 7.05
C GLU A 54 -5.59 14.26 7.95
N LEU A 55 -4.76 13.50 8.69
CA LEU A 55 -3.73 14.06 9.56
C LEU A 55 -2.68 14.83 8.76
N VAL A 56 -2.17 14.24 7.67
CA VAL A 56 -1.21 14.88 6.76
C VAL A 56 -1.77 16.15 6.12
N CYS A 57 -3.02 16.12 5.64
CA CYS A 57 -3.65 17.29 5.04
C CYS A 57 -3.83 18.44 6.04
N ARG A 58 -4.14 18.14 7.31
CA ARG A 58 -4.27 19.15 8.37
C ARG A 58 -2.92 19.72 8.79
N ALA A 59 -1.89 18.88 8.84
CA ALA A 59 -0.53 19.31 9.17
C ALA A 59 0.18 20.02 8.02
N GLY A 60 -0.29 19.88 6.78
CA GLY A 60 0.39 20.41 5.60
C GLY A 60 1.66 19.62 5.23
N ALA A 61 1.78 18.36 5.67
CA ALA A 61 3.00 17.56 5.55
C ALA A 61 3.26 16.98 4.14
N GLY A 62 2.28 17.08 3.24
CA GLY A 62 2.38 16.60 1.86
C GLY A 62 2.69 15.09 1.75
N TRP A 63 3.27 14.70 0.60
CA TRP A 63 3.65 13.31 0.34
C TRP A 63 4.70 12.74 1.31
N PRO A 64 5.74 13.50 1.75
CA PRO A 64 6.69 12.99 2.74
C PRO A 64 6.02 12.61 4.06
N GLY A 65 5.09 13.44 4.57
CA GLY A 65 4.33 13.08 5.77
C GLY A 65 3.43 11.86 5.56
N LEU A 66 2.84 11.71 4.37
CA LEU A 66 2.03 10.54 4.04
C LEU A 66 2.86 9.26 3.96
N LEU A 67 4.08 9.33 3.45
CA LEU A 67 5.01 8.19 3.46
C LEU A 67 5.27 7.74 4.89
N LEU A 68 5.63 8.67 5.78
CA LEU A 68 5.92 8.37 7.19
C LEU A 68 4.70 7.81 7.94
N LEU A 69 3.51 8.36 7.72
CA LEU A 69 2.29 7.79 8.32
C LEU A 69 1.89 6.46 7.67
N GLY A 70 2.26 6.21 6.42
CA GLY A 70 2.09 4.90 5.79
C GLY A 70 2.98 3.82 6.41
N LEU A 71 4.21 4.17 6.81
CA LEU A 71 5.07 3.28 7.61
C LEU A 71 4.45 3.01 9.00
N ALA A 72 3.91 4.05 9.65
CA ALA A 72 3.23 3.87 10.95
C ALA A 72 1.95 3.05 10.82
N TYR A 73 1.23 3.17 9.69
CA TYR A 73 0.07 2.36 9.37
C TYR A 73 0.43 0.88 9.24
N GLU A 74 1.52 0.55 8.54
CA GLU A 74 1.95 -0.85 8.38
C GLU A 74 2.37 -1.46 9.72
N LEU A 75 3.10 -0.72 10.55
CA LEU A 75 3.40 -1.13 11.92
C LEU A 75 2.15 -1.39 12.77
N ALA A 76 1.08 -0.62 12.55
CA ALA A 76 -0.19 -0.84 13.24
C ALA A 76 -0.91 -2.10 12.74
N GLU A 77 -0.94 -2.32 11.43
CA GLU A 77 -1.59 -3.45 10.80
C GLU A 77 -0.84 -4.76 11.07
N ASP A 78 0.40 -4.87 10.61
CA ASP A 78 1.16 -6.12 10.63
C ASP A 78 1.85 -6.33 11.99
N GLY A 79 2.28 -5.25 12.62
CA GLY A 79 2.92 -5.26 13.93
C GLY A 79 1.94 -5.50 15.07
N LEU A 80 0.98 -4.58 15.28
CA LEU A 80 0.05 -4.70 16.41
C LEU A 80 -1.16 -5.58 16.09
N GLY A 81 -1.73 -5.45 14.89
CA GLY A 81 -2.90 -6.20 14.46
C GLY A 81 -2.56 -7.68 14.24
N LEU A 82 -1.72 -7.98 13.26
CA LEU A 82 -1.36 -9.36 12.93
C LEU A 82 -0.34 -9.97 13.90
N GLN A 83 0.51 -9.16 14.52
CA GLN A 83 1.69 -9.64 15.26
C GLN A 83 2.63 -10.49 14.38
N ALA A 84 2.59 -10.23 13.08
CA ALA A 84 3.31 -10.96 12.04
C ALA A 84 4.82 -10.74 12.11
N LEU A 85 5.24 -9.57 12.62
CA LEU A 85 6.64 -9.18 12.73
C LEU A 85 7.41 -10.12 13.67
N THR A 86 6.76 -10.76 14.63
CA THR A 86 7.43 -11.61 15.63
C THR A 86 6.85 -13.01 15.74
N SER A 87 5.68 -13.27 15.13
CA SER A 87 5.09 -14.60 15.12
C SER A 87 6.04 -15.64 14.50
N PRO A 88 6.23 -16.80 15.14
CA PRO A 88 7.00 -17.90 14.56
C PRO A 88 6.24 -18.67 13.47
N ASN A 89 4.90 -18.60 13.45
CA ASN A 89 4.07 -19.48 12.63
C ASN A 89 3.29 -18.74 11.55
N LEU A 90 2.95 -17.47 11.78
CA LEU A 90 2.08 -16.72 10.88
C LEU A 90 2.72 -16.63 9.49
N TYR A 91 2.00 -17.14 8.50
CA TYR A 91 2.40 -17.24 7.09
C TYR A 91 3.71 -18.01 6.82
N GLY A 92 4.29 -18.68 7.82
CA GLY A 92 5.63 -19.25 7.73
C GLY A 92 6.74 -18.19 7.59
N ALA A 93 6.45 -16.91 7.90
CA ALA A 93 7.33 -15.77 7.69
C ALA A 93 8.70 -15.92 8.39
N ALA A 94 8.74 -16.61 9.53
CA ALA A 94 9.96 -16.89 10.27
C ALA A 94 11.00 -17.69 9.46
N GLN A 95 10.57 -18.42 8.43
CA GLN A 95 11.46 -19.20 7.56
C GLN A 95 12.08 -18.37 6.43
N TRP A 96 11.55 -17.17 6.16
CA TRP A 96 11.99 -16.34 5.03
C TRP A 96 13.23 -15.54 5.37
N GLY A 97 13.33 -15.06 6.61
CA GLY A 97 14.46 -14.30 7.11
C GLY A 97 14.11 -13.60 8.41
N ARG A 98 14.85 -13.93 9.47
CA ARG A 98 14.56 -13.48 10.84
C ARG A 98 15.81 -13.00 11.54
N VAL A 99 15.75 -11.80 12.13
CA VAL A 99 16.86 -11.16 12.84
C VAL A 99 16.36 -10.68 14.20
N PHE A 100 17.04 -11.08 15.28
CA PHE A 100 16.65 -10.76 16.67
C PHE A 100 15.17 -11.04 16.99
N GLY A 101 14.62 -12.12 16.45
CA GLY A 101 13.21 -12.47 16.66
C GLY A 101 12.22 -11.72 15.77
N VAL A 102 12.66 -10.82 14.89
CA VAL A 102 11.82 -10.08 13.94
C VAL A 102 11.91 -10.69 12.54
N ASN A 103 10.77 -10.94 11.92
CA ASN A 103 10.63 -11.46 10.54
C ASN A 103 10.91 -10.34 9.54
N VAL A 104 12.19 -9.93 9.41
CA VAL A 104 12.62 -8.74 8.66
C VAL A 104 12.30 -8.81 7.17
N THR A 105 12.34 -9.99 6.56
CA THR A 105 12.06 -10.15 5.14
C THR A 105 10.57 -10.01 4.84
N TYR A 106 9.73 -10.56 5.73
CA TYR A 106 8.29 -10.32 5.69
C TYR A 106 8.00 -8.83 5.87
N TRP A 107 8.60 -8.19 6.89
CA TRP A 107 8.39 -6.77 7.12
C TRP A 107 8.77 -5.92 5.91
N GLU A 108 9.90 -6.20 5.26
CA GLU A 108 10.28 -5.49 4.03
C GLU A 108 9.28 -5.70 2.88
N SER A 109 8.83 -6.94 2.65
CA SER A 109 7.85 -7.21 1.58
C SER A 109 6.54 -6.48 1.83
N GLN A 110 6.06 -6.50 3.09
CA GLN A 110 4.79 -5.93 3.48
C GLN A 110 4.83 -4.40 3.54
N ILE A 111 5.91 -3.80 4.04
CA ILE A 111 6.00 -2.33 4.10
C ILE A 111 6.03 -1.69 2.72
N GLY A 112 6.77 -2.28 1.77
CA GLY A 112 6.74 -1.82 0.37
C GLY A 112 5.35 -1.97 -0.25
N TYR A 113 4.68 -3.09 0.03
CA TYR A 113 3.34 -3.40 -0.45
C TYR A 113 2.27 -2.45 0.11
N HIS A 114 2.11 -2.38 1.44
CA HIS A 114 1.07 -1.58 2.07
C HIS A 114 1.27 -0.09 1.81
N LEU A 115 2.52 0.40 1.86
CA LEU A 115 2.80 1.80 1.60
C LEU A 115 2.34 2.21 0.19
N VAL A 116 2.67 1.43 -0.84
CA VAL A 116 2.33 1.79 -2.23
C VAL A 116 0.86 1.53 -2.54
N PHE A 117 0.38 0.31 -2.27
CA PHE A 117 -0.92 -0.17 -2.76
C PHE A 117 -2.07 0.11 -1.80
N SER A 118 -1.82 0.18 -0.50
CA SER A 118 -2.85 0.54 0.49
C SER A 118 -2.94 2.06 0.70
N VAL A 119 -1.80 2.76 0.72
CA VAL A 119 -1.77 4.20 1.09
C VAL A 119 -1.62 5.11 -0.13
N LEU A 120 -0.49 5.05 -0.83
CA LEU A 120 -0.12 6.07 -1.81
C LEU A 120 -1.02 6.07 -3.05
N ILE A 121 -1.24 4.91 -3.66
CA ILE A 121 -2.06 4.78 -4.87
C ILE A 121 -3.53 5.19 -4.61
N PRO A 122 -4.20 4.68 -3.56
CA PRO A 122 -5.58 5.08 -3.24
C PRO A 122 -5.73 6.59 -2.99
N VAL A 123 -4.79 7.20 -2.27
CA VAL A 123 -4.80 8.65 -2.04
C VAL A 123 -4.55 9.43 -3.34
N ALA A 124 -3.62 8.97 -4.19
CA ALA A 124 -3.37 9.57 -5.49
C ALA A 124 -4.61 9.49 -6.41
N LEU A 125 -5.27 8.33 -6.46
CA LEU A 125 -6.51 8.13 -7.20
C LEU A 125 -7.64 9.02 -6.67
N ALA A 126 -7.82 9.10 -5.35
CA ALA A 126 -8.82 9.99 -4.75
C ALA A 126 -8.57 11.46 -5.13
N ASN A 127 -7.30 11.91 -5.13
CA ASN A 127 -6.94 13.26 -5.57
C ASN A 127 -7.22 13.50 -7.07
N LEU A 128 -7.04 12.49 -7.93
CA LEU A 128 -7.37 12.57 -9.36
C LEU A 128 -8.89 12.63 -9.61
N VAL A 129 -9.67 11.86 -8.86
CA VAL A 129 -11.13 11.80 -9.00
C VAL A 129 -11.78 13.05 -8.40
N PHE A 130 -11.28 13.55 -7.27
CA PHE A 130 -11.84 14.67 -6.51
C PHE A 130 -10.87 15.86 -6.45
N LYS A 131 -10.42 16.37 -7.61
CA LYS A 131 -9.44 17.47 -7.72
C LYS A 131 -9.73 18.67 -6.82
N ARG A 132 -11.00 19.09 -6.71
CA ARG A 132 -11.44 20.22 -5.87
C ARG A 132 -11.15 20.02 -4.37
N HIS A 133 -11.08 18.76 -3.93
CA HIS A 133 -10.82 18.38 -2.55
C HIS A 133 -9.39 17.84 -2.34
N ALA A 134 -8.57 17.77 -3.39
CA ALA A 134 -7.17 17.37 -3.29
C ALA A 134 -6.43 18.33 -2.34
N GLY A 135 -5.69 17.77 -1.37
CA GLY A 135 -4.97 18.53 -0.35
C GLY A 135 -5.84 19.23 0.71
N ARG A 136 -7.17 19.04 0.71
CA ARG A 136 -8.08 19.62 1.71
C ARG A 136 -8.71 18.55 2.59
N PRO A 137 -8.87 18.76 3.91
CA PRO A 137 -9.56 17.79 4.78
C PRO A 137 -10.96 17.42 4.28
N TYR A 138 -11.25 16.12 4.21
CA TYR A 138 -12.57 15.59 3.87
C TYR A 138 -13.51 15.61 5.08
N LEU A 139 -12.96 15.40 6.28
CA LEU A 139 -13.76 15.22 7.49
C LEU A 139 -13.76 16.47 8.39
N GLY A 140 -14.77 16.57 9.25
CA GLY A 140 -14.73 17.44 10.43
C GLY A 140 -14.00 16.77 11.60
N ARG A 141 -13.94 17.43 12.75
CA ARG A 141 -13.31 16.88 13.97
C ARG A 141 -13.93 15.56 14.42
N PHE A 142 -15.27 15.49 14.46
CA PHE A 142 -15.99 14.28 14.87
C PHE A 142 -15.82 13.12 13.87
N GLY A 143 -15.80 13.43 12.57
CA GLY A 143 -15.50 12.43 11.55
C GLY A 143 -14.10 11.84 11.73
N LEU A 144 -13.10 12.68 12.00
CA LEU A 144 -11.73 12.23 12.27
C LEU A 144 -11.65 11.31 13.49
N ILE A 145 -12.31 11.68 14.60
CA ILE A 145 -12.35 10.85 15.83
C ILE A 145 -13.03 9.51 15.54
N GLY A 146 -14.17 9.53 14.84
CA GLY A 146 -14.87 8.31 14.43
C GLY A 146 -13.99 7.41 13.56
N THR A 147 -13.29 7.97 12.57
CA THR A 147 -12.33 7.23 11.74
C THR A 147 -11.18 6.63 12.57
N ALA A 148 -10.65 7.36 13.55
CA ALA A 148 -9.62 6.83 14.44
C ALA A 148 -10.12 5.66 15.29
N ILE A 149 -11.34 5.74 15.85
CA ILE A 149 -11.97 4.64 16.59
C ILE A 149 -12.17 3.43 15.67
N VAL A 150 -12.70 3.63 14.47
CA VAL A 150 -12.90 2.54 13.49
C VAL A 150 -11.58 1.88 13.12
N PHE A 151 -10.50 2.66 12.96
CA PHE A 151 -9.18 2.11 12.69
C PHE A 151 -8.64 1.27 13.86
N ILE A 152 -8.79 1.73 15.11
CA ILE A 152 -8.41 0.95 16.30
C ILE A 152 -9.21 -0.36 16.38
N VAL A 153 -10.52 -0.30 16.09
CA VAL A 153 -11.36 -1.50 15.96
C VAL A 153 -10.84 -2.40 14.85
N GLY A 154 -10.39 -1.84 13.72
CA GLY A 154 -9.75 -2.58 12.63
C GLY A 154 -8.52 -3.35 13.09
N ILE A 155 -7.62 -2.71 13.84
CA ILE A 155 -6.43 -3.38 14.42
C ILE A 155 -6.86 -4.56 15.31
N ALA A 156 -7.85 -4.35 16.18
CA ALA A 156 -8.37 -5.41 17.04
C ALA A 156 -9.04 -6.55 16.24
N LEU A 157 -9.79 -6.22 15.18
CA LEU A 157 -10.41 -7.21 14.30
C LEU A 157 -9.35 -8.03 13.55
N THR A 158 -8.31 -7.40 13.04
CA THR A 158 -7.15 -8.09 12.43
C THR A 158 -6.54 -9.07 13.43
N ARG A 159 -6.38 -8.64 14.69
CA ARG A 159 -5.84 -9.49 15.76
C ARG A 159 -6.71 -10.70 16.06
N LEU A 160 -8.03 -10.49 16.20
CA LEU A 160 -8.96 -11.52 16.65
C LEU A 160 -9.39 -12.46 15.52
N ALA A 161 -9.69 -11.91 14.34
CA ALA A 161 -10.26 -12.66 13.22
C ALA A 161 -9.19 -13.30 12.32
N ILE A 162 -8.02 -12.67 12.16
CA ILE A 162 -6.95 -13.18 11.30
C ILE A 162 -5.85 -13.82 12.14
N ALA A 163 -5.13 -13.06 12.96
CA ALA A 163 -4.01 -13.63 13.71
C ALA A 163 -4.45 -14.68 14.73
N GLY A 164 -5.58 -14.45 15.42
CA GLY A 164 -6.14 -15.40 16.38
C GLY A 164 -6.56 -16.75 15.76
N THR A 165 -6.82 -16.78 14.45
CA THR A 165 -7.18 -18.01 13.73
C THR A 165 -5.97 -18.66 13.05
N GLN A 166 -5.03 -17.86 12.55
CA GLN A 166 -3.86 -18.33 11.80
C GLN A 166 -2.66 -18.69 12.69
N ASP A 167 -2.52 -18.07 13.87
CA ASP A 167 -1.52 -18.44 14.88
C ASP A 167 -2.14 -18.41 16.30
N PRO A 168 -3.02 -19.38 16.63
CA PRO A 168 -3.76 -19.36 17.88
C PRO A 168 -2.84 -19.42 19.10
N GLY A 169 -3.09 -18.53 20.06
CA GLY A 169 -2.37 -18.50 21.34
C GLY A 169 -1.03 -17.76 21.32
N TYR A 170 -0.49 -17.41 20.14
CA TYR A 170 0.67 -16.53 20.08
C TYR A 170 0.33 -15.16 20.66
N GLN A 171 1.24 -14.59 21.45
CA GLN A 171 1.17 -13.22 21.92
C GLN A 171 2.53 -12.58 21.73
N GLU A 172 2.56 -11.47 21.01
CA GLU A 172 3.76 -10.65 20.89
C GLU A 172 4.27 -10.23 22.28
N PRO A 173 5.59 -10.29 22.54
CA PRO A 173 6.17 -9.76 23.76
C PRO A 173 5.83 -8.28 23.94
N TRP A 174 5.36 -7.89 25.14
CA TRP A 174 4.93 -6.51 25.41
C TRP A 174 6.00 -5.46 25.08
N SER A 175 7.29 -5.80 25.21
CA SER A 175 8.42 -4.93 24.86
C SER A 175 8.47 -4.60 23.37
N VAL A 176 8.10 -5.54 22.51
CA VAL A 176 7.97 -5.32 21.06
C VAL A 176 6.80 -4.40 20.79
N SER A 177 5.64 -4.63 21.40
CA SER A 177 4.46 -3.76 21.20
C SER A 177 4.73 -2.32 21.64
N VAL A 178 5.43 -2.14 22.77
CA VAL A 178 5.89 -0.82 23.23
C VAL A 178 6.86 -0.19 22.23
N THR A 179 7.80 -0.97 21.69
CA THR A 179 8.75 -0.49 20.68
C THR A 179 8.04 -0.04 19.40
N ILE A 180 7.06 -0.80 18.93
CA ILE A 180 6.21 -0.47 17.79
C ILE A 180 5.45 0.83 18.05
N LEU A 181 4.82 0.97 19.22
CA LEU A 181 4.11 2.20 19.60
C LEU A 181 5.04 3.42 19.65
N ILE A 182 6.27 3.27 20.17
CA ILE A 182 7.28 4.34 20.18
C ILE A 182 7.69 4.70 18.74
N ALA A 183 7.93 3.72 17.88
CA ALA A 183 8.26 3.94 16.48
C ALA A 183 7.12 4.66 15.74
N MET A 184 5.87 4.23 15.92
CA MET A 184 4.69 4.89 15.37
C MET A 184 4.55 6.33 15.86
N LEU A 185 4.80 6.58 17.15
CA LEU A 185 4.78 7.93 17.72
C LEU A 185 5.89 8.80 17.11
N ALA A 186 7.11 8.28 17.00
CA ALA A 186 8.24 8.98 16.40
C ALA A 186 7.95 9.33 14.93
N LEU A 187 7.44 8.37 14.15
CA LEU A 187 7.01 8.58 12.77
C LEU A 187 5.88 9.61 12.68
N GLY A 188 4.91 9.56 13.60
CA GLY A 188 3.82 10.53 13.68
C GLY A 188 4.30 11.95 13.98
N ILE A 189 5.22 12.12 14.94
CA ILE A 189 5.83 13.41 15.26
C ILE A 189 6.64 13.92 14.07
N LEU A 190 7.47 13.06 13.46
CA LEU A 190 8.26 13.41 12.29
C LEU A 190 7.34 13.87 11.14
N ALA A 191 6.27 13.12 10.87
CA ALA A 191 5.32 13.41 9.80
C ALA A 191 4.50 14.68 10.04
N LEU A 192 4.00 14.89 11.25
CA LEU A 192 2.97 15.92 11.52
C LEU A 192 3.52 17.19 12.16
N VAL A 193 4.72 17.14 12.75
CA VAL A 193 5.32 18.28 13.45
C VAL A 193 6.59 18.75 12.76
N VAL A 194 7.49 17.81 12.43
CA VAL A 194 8.81 18.16 11.89
C VAL A 194 8.73 18.46 10.39
N VAL A 195 8.26 17.51 9.58
CA VAL A 195 8.20 17.63 8.11
C VAL A 195 7.50 18.91 7.62
N PRO A 196 6.33 19.32 8.16
CA PRO A 196 5.67 20.56 7.74
C PRO A 196 6.50 21.83 7.97
N ARG A 197 7.42 21.80 8.93
CA ARG A 197 8.31 22.92 9.28
C ARG A 197 9.61 22.88 8.49
N LEU A 198 9.94 21.75 7.87
CA LEU A 198 11.12 21.61 7.04
C LEU A 198 10.85 22.15 5.64
N SER A 199 11.75 23.02 5.16
CA SER A 199 11.83 23.36 3.74
C SER A 199 12.58 22.24 3.02
N LEU A 200 11.91 21.10 2.83
CA LEU A 200 12.50 19.96 2.13
C LEU A 200 12.89 20.37 0.70
N PRO A 201 14.12 20.06 0.26
CA PRO A 201 14.55 20.32 -1.11
C PRO A 201 13.57 19.67 -2.09
N ARG A 202 13.14 20.43 -3.10
CA ARG A 202 12.35 19.84 -4.19
C ARG A 202 13.27 18.94 -5.02
N PRO A 203 12.82 17.73 -5.41
CA PRO A 203 13.59 16.89 -6.32
C PRO A 203 13.95 17.67 -7.58
N THR A 204 15.20 17.54 -8.04
CA THR A 204 15.64 18.16 -9.29
C THR A 204 14.83 17.56 -10.45
N PRO A 205 14.11 18.36 -11.25
CA PRO A 205 13.31 17.83 -12.35
C PRO A 205 14.20 17.21 -13.43
N PHE A 206 13.58 16.45 -14.34
CA PHE A 206 14.24 16.08 -15.60
C PHE A 206 14.08 17.20 -16.62
N THR A 207 15.06 17.32 -17.53
CA THR A 207 14.99 18.28 -18.65
C THR A 207 13.85 17.93 -19.62
N ARG A 208 13.58 16.63 -19.82
CA ARG A 208 12.45 16.11 -20.58
C ARG A 208 11.78 14.98 -19.82
N LEU A 209 10.45 15.08 -19.70
CA LEU A 209 9.66 14.01 -19.11
C LEU A 209 9.53 12.85 -20.11
N PRO A 210 9.78 11.60 -19.71
CA PRO A 210 9.56 10.46 -20.59
C PRO A 210 8.09 10.27 -20.96
N HIS A 211 7.84 9.52 -22.04
CA HIS A 211 6.49 9.19 -22.45
C HIS A 211 5.73 8.45 -21.34
N ALA A 212 4.45 8.77 -21.14
CA ALA A 212 3.63 8.22 -20.06
C ALA A 212 3.61 6.68 -20.03
N ALA A 213 3.62 6.02 -21.19
CA ALA A 213 3.69 4.56 -21.26
C ALA A 213 4.95 3.99 -20.60
N MET A 214 6.09 4.68 -20.72
CA MET A 214 7.35 4.26 -20.07
C MET A 214 7.23 4.35 -18.55
N LEU A 215 6.59 5.39 -18.02
CA LEU A 215 6.32 5.50 -16.58
C LEU A 215 5.45 4.33 -16.11
N GLY A 216 4.43 3.95 -16.88
CA GLY A 216 3.60 2.79 -16.59
C GLY A 216 4.39 1.48 -16.62
N VAL A 217 5.25 1.26 -17.61
CA VAL A 217 6.10 0.06 -17.68
C VAL A 217 7.05 -0.02 -16.49
N VAL A 218 7.76 1.06 -16.16
CA VAL A 218 8.67 1.09 -15.00
C VAL A 218 7.90 0.82 -13.71
N ALA A 219 6.75 1.48 -13.52
CA ALA A 219 5.92 1.29 -12.34
C ALA A 219 5.33 -0.12 -12.24
N GLY A 220 5.04 -0.79 -13.36
CA GLY A 220 4.53 -2.16 -13.36
C GLY A 220 5.61 -3.22 -13.16
N LEU A 221 6.82 -3.01 -13.68
CA LEU A 221 7.94 -3.90 -13.43
C LEU A 221 8.45 -3.80 -11.99
N ALA A 222 8.31 -2.64 -11.35
CA ALA A 222 8.77 -2.41 -9.98
C ALA A 222 8.19 -3.39 -8.94
N PRO A 223 6.86 -3.58 -8.79
CA PRO A 223 6.31 -4.54 -7.84
C PRO A 223 6.64 -5.99 -8.21
N ILE A 224 6.74 -6.32 -9.51
CA ILE A 224 7.15 -7.66 -9.97
C ILE A 224 8.58 -7.94 -9.50
N ALA A 225 9.51 -7.01 -9.71
CA ALA A 225 10.89 -7.15 -9.27
C ALA A 225 10.99 -7.15 -7.73
N PHE A 226 10.35 -6.19 -7.07
CA PHE A 226 10.39 -6.05 -5.61
C PHE A 226 9.81 -7.29 -4.92
N LEU A 227 8.53 -7.59 -5.13
CA LEU A 227 7.87 -8.70 -4.46
C LEU A 227 8.34 -10.05 -5.00
N GLY A 228 8.63 -10.17 -6.30
CA GLY A 228 9.13 -11.44 -6.87
C GLY A 228 10.48 -11.87 -6.30
N LEU A 229 11.26 -10.96 -5.72
CA LEU A 229 12.54 -11.28 -5.05
C LEU A 229 12.38 -11.69 -3.59
N ILE A 230 11.47 -11.08 -2.83
CA ILE A 230 11.41 -11.24 -1.35
C ILE A 230 10.11 -11.84 -0.83
N PHE A 231 9.02 -11.82 -1.59
CA PHE A 231 7.76 -12.44 -1.23
C PHE A 231 7.75 -13.88 -1.78
N PRO A 232 7.35 -14.89 -0.98
CA PRO A 232 7.36 -16.28 -1.42
C PRO A 232 6.34 -16.51 -2.53
N LEU A 233 6.83 -16.64 -3.76
CA LEU A 233 6.02 -17.15 -4.86
C LEU A 233 5.78 -18.65 -4.59
N ARG A 234 4.52 -19.09 -4.61
CA ARG A 234 4.14 -20.50 -4.37
C ARG A 234 4.53 -21.42 -5.55
N LEU A 235 5.75 -21.35 -6.05
CA LEU A 235 6.23 -22.15 -7.17
C LEU A 235 6.20 -23.64 -6.83
N GLY A 236 5.39 -24.43 -7.54
CA GLY A 236 5.37 -25.89 -7.43
C GLY A 236 4.68 -26.43 -6.16
N GLY A 237 3.76 -25.68 -5.55
CA GLY A 237 2.93 -26.15 -4.43
C GLY A 237 3.56 -26.06 -3.04
N ALA A 238 4.88 -25.84 -2.94
CA ALA A 238 5.57 -25.52 -1.69
C ALA A 238 5.83 -24.00 -1.58
N SER A 239 5.71 -23.45 -0.37
CA SER A 239 6.17 -22.09 -0.06
C SER A 239 7.70 -22.10 -0.02
N HIS A 240 8.32 -21.72 -1.12
CA HIS A 240 9.75 -21.41 -1.14
C HIS A 240 9.91 -20.02 -0.52
N GLY A 241 10.95 -19.82 0.29
CA GLY A 241 11.28 -18.50 0.82
C GLY A 241 11.65 -17.50 -0.29
N PRO A 242 12.38 -16.43 0.03
CA PRO A 242 12.85 -15.45 -0.95
C PRO A 242 13.53 -16.11 -2.17
N ALA A 243 13.50 -15.42 -3.31
CA ALA A 243 13.96 -15.97 -4.60
C ALA A 243 15.42 -16.44 -4.58
N ILE A 244 16.25 -15.88 -3.69
CA ILE A 244 17.65 -16.23 -3.55
C ILE A 244 17.94 -16.58 -2.09
N GLY A 245 18.21 -17.87 -1.87
CA GLY A 245 18.83 -18.41 -0.66
C GLY A 245 17.94 -18.45 0.59
N GLN A 246 18.49 -19.04 1.64
CA GLN A 246 17.94 -19.06 3.00
C GLN A 246 19.00 -18.50 3.97
N GLY A 247 18.58 -18.12 5.17
CA GLY A 247 19.49 -17.57 6.18
C GLY A 247 20.12 -16.25 5.75
N ALA A 248 21.44 -16.09 5.90
CA ALA A 248 22.13 -14.83 5.60
C ALA A 248 22.05 -14.40 4.12
N TRP A 249 21.87 -15.35 3.19
CA TRP A 249 21.79 -15.08 1.76
C TRP A 249 20.55 -14.28 1.36
N VAL A 250 19.51 -14.28 2.21
CA VAL A 250 18.29 -13.49 2.04
C VAL A 250 18.57 -11.99 2.05
N ALA A 251 19.69 -11.55 2.62
CA ALA A 251 20.10 -10.15 2.56
C ALA A 251 20.30 -9.66 1.10
N ILE A 252 20.67 -10.54 0.16
CA ILE A 252 20.87 -10.16 -1.25
C ILE A 252 19.56 -9.73 -1.91
N PRO A 253 18.50 -10.58 -1.97
CA PRO A 253 17.23 -10.16 -2.56
C PRO A 253 16.59 -8.99 -1.81
N MET A 254 16.75 -8.91 -0.48
CA MET A 254 16.34 -7.74 0.31
C MET A 254 17.03 -6.45 -0.17
N LEU A 255 18.36 -6.43 -0.25
CA LEU A 255 19.10 -5.25 -0.71
C LEU A 255 18.75 -4.85 -2.15
N ILE A 256 18.53 -5.83 -3.04
CA ILE A 256 18.11 -5.56 -4.42
C ILE A 256 16.69 -4.97 -4.43
N SER A 257 15.75 -5.53 -3.67
CA SER A 257 14.39 -5.02 -3.53
C SER A 257 14.38 -3.60 -2.98
N LEU A 258 15.14 -3.33 -1.92
CA LEU A 258 15.33 -1.98 -1.39
C LEU A 258 15.88 -1.03 -2.46
N ALA A 259 16.91 -1.45 -3.22
CA ALA A 259 17.46 -0.64 -4.30
C ALA A 259 16.43 -0.34 -5.40
N VAL A 260 15.59 -1.31 -5.77
CA VAL A 260 14.48 -1.11 -6.71
C VAL A 260 13.49 -0.08 -6.16
N ALA A 261 13.06 -0.23 -4.90
CA ALA A 261 12.11 0.68 -4.26
C ALA A 261 12.65 2.13 -4.19
N ILE A 262 13.91 2.30 -3.75
CA ILE A 262 14.57 3.61 -3.69
C ILE A 262 14.71 4.22 -5.09
N THR A 263 15.17 3.44 -6.07
CA THR A 263 15.38 3.93 -7.44
C THR A 263 14.07 4.37 -8.08
N VAL A 264 13.02 3.55 -7.97
CA VAL A 264 11.71 3.87 -8.54
C VAL A 264 11.08 5.05 -7.79
N GLY A 265 11.17 5.10 -6.47
CA GLY A 265 10.71 6.24 -5.67
C GLY A 265 11.42 7.54 -6.06
N TRP A 266 12.74 7.50 -6.26
CA TRP A 266 13.53 8.63 -6.75
C TRP A 266 13.12 9.07 -8.15
N LEU A 267 12.93 8.13 -9.09
CA LEU A 267 12.43 8.42 -10.43
C LEU A 267 11.06 9.09 -10.38
N VAL A 268 10.12 8.53 -9.60
CA VAL A 268 8.77 9.09 -9.43
C VAL A 268 8.81 10.49 -8.84
N ALA A 269 9.68 10.74 -7.85
CA ALA A 269 9.86 12.06 -7.26
C ALA A 269 10.35 13.09 -8.30
N ARG A 270 11.33 12.71 -9.13
CA ARG A 270 11.86 13.59 -10.20
C ARG A 270 10.90 13.78 -11.36
N TRP A 271 10.20 12.74 -11.79
CA TRP A 271 9.13 12.86 -12.79
C TRP A 271 8.04 13.80 -12.29
N SER A 272 7.60 13.62 -11.04
CA SER A 272 6.55 14.44 -10.44
C SER A 272 6.94 15.91 -10.24
N ALA A 273 8.24 16.20 -10.11
CA ALA A 273 8.78 17.56 -10.05
C ALA A 273 8.90 18.24 -11.44
N THR A 274 8.80 17.48 -12.52
CA THR A 274 8.96 18.00 -13.89
C THR A 274 7.68 18.75 -14.32
N PRO A 275 7.75 20.01 -14.81
CA PRO A 275 6.55 20.84 -15.05
C PRO A 275 5.49 20.24 -15.99
N THR A 276 5.89 19.40 -16.92
CA THR A 276 4.99 18.74 -17.89
C THR A 276 4.30 17.48 -17.33
N PHE A 277 4.58 17.12 -16.07
CA PHE A 277 3.96 15.97 -15.42
C PHE A 277 2.50 16.23 -15.06
N GLY A 278 1.62 15.91 -16.01
CA GLY A 278 0.16 16.00 -15.85
C GLY A 278 -0.51 14.69 -15.40
N ASP A 279 -1.83 14.75 -15.25
CA ASP A 279 -2.66 13.63 -14.81
C ASP A 279 -2.56 12.40 -15.71
N HIS A 280 -2.32 12.59 -17.01
CA HIS A 280 -2.09 11.48 -17.93
C HIS A 280 -0.90 10.61 -17.48
N HIS A 281 0.23 11.22 -17.12
CA HIS A 281 1.42 10.51 -16.64
C HIS A 281 1.14 9.83 -15.30
N ARG A 282 0.40 10.49 -14.40
CA ARG A 282 -0.02 9.92 -13.10
C ARG A 282 -0.89 8.67 -13.27
N ILE A 283 -1.84 8.70 -14.20
CA ILE A 283 -2.74 7.58 -14.46
C ILE A 283 -1.95 6.39 -15.03
N TRP A 284 -1.00 6.63 -15.95
CA TRP A 284 -0.13 5.57 -16.44
C TRP A 284 0.77 4.99 -15.34
N LEU A 285 1.33 5.84 -14.49
CA LEU A 285 2.16 5.40 -13.36
C LEU A 285 1.37 4.51 -12.40
N ILE A 286 0.18 4.96 -11.97
CA ILE A 286 -0.72 4.21 -11.08
C ILE A 286 -1.19 2.91 -11.74
N GLY A 287 -1.62 2.98 -13.01
CA GLY A 287 -2.11 1.83 -13.75
C GLY A 287 -1.04 0.77 -13.97
N GLY A 288 0.17 1.20 -14.32
CA GLY A 288 1.33 0.32 -14.42
C GLY A 288 1.57 -0.44 -13.13
N ALA A 289 1.68 0.27 -12.00
CA ALA A 289 1.89 -0.34 -10.68
C ALA A 289 0.79 -1.36 -10.33
N LEU A 290 -0.48 -0.99 -10.44
CA LEU A 290 -1.61 -1.89 -10.15
C LEU A 290 -1.60 -3.13 -11.05
N VAL A 291 -1.40 -2.96 -12.37
CA VAL A 291 -1.36 -4.10 -13.30
C VAL A 291 -0.18 -5.02 -13.02
N GLY A 292 1.01 -4.48 -12.74
CA GLY A 292 2.20 -5.28 -12.43
C GLY A 292 2.04 -6.08 -11.14
N HIS A 293 1.47 -5.44 -10.11
CA HIS A 293 1.11 -6.08 -8.85
C HIS A 293 0.07 -7.19 -9.01
N SER A 294 -1.05 -6.92 -9.72
CA SER A 294 -2.05 -7.95 -10.03
C SER A 294 -1.48 -9.10 -10.85
N ALA A 295 -0.61 -8.80 -11.83
CA ALA A 295 0.02 -9.82 -12.66
C ALA A 295 0.92 -10.75 -11.84
N LEU A 296 1.66 -10.21 -10.87
CA LEU A 296 2.45 -11.04 -9.95
C LEU A 296 1.56 -11.92 -9.07
N ALA A 297 0.44 -11.38 -8.57
CA ALA A 297 -0.54 -12.15 -7.81
C ALA A 297 -1.08 -13.32 -8.63
N VAL A 298 -1.40 -13.06 -9.91
CA VAL A 298 -1.85 -14.08 -10.86
C VAL A 298 -0.78 -15.14 -11.09
N ALA A 299 0.46 -14.74 -11.34
CA ALA A 299 1.57 -15.67 -11.52
C ALA A 299 1.77 -16.55 -10.27
N SER A 300 1.68 -15.97 -9.08
CA SER A 300 1.81 -16.66 -7.79
C SER A 300 0.70 -17.69 -7.58
N GLY A 301 -0.56 -17.33 -7.86
CA GLY A 301 -1.71 -18.23 -7.72
C GLY A 301 -1.65 -19.39 -8.71
N ILE A 302 -1.25 -19.13 -9.97
CA ILE A 302 -1.03 -20.17 -10.98
C ILE A 302 0.03 -21.15 -10.50
N ALA A 303 1.18 -20.64 -10.04
CA ALA A 303 2.27 -21.48 -9.59
C ALA A 303 1.92 -22.31 -8.35
N GLY A 304 1.04 -21.76 -7.49
CA GLY A 304 0.46 -22.43 -6.33
C GLY A 304 -0.68 -23.41 -6.65
N GLY A 305 -0.97 -23.68 -7.93
CA GLY A 305 -1.97 -24.66 -8.37
C GLY A 305 -3.40 -24.13 -8.49
N GLN A 306 -3.64 -22.82 -8.33
CA GLN A 306 -4.98 -22.20 -8.41
C GLN A 306 -5.31 -21.68 -9.83
N LEU A 307 -5.00 -22.45 -10.87
CA LEU A 307 -5.03 -22.00 -12.27
C LEU A 307 -6.35 -21.32 -12.69
N VAL A 308 -7.48 -21.99 -12.50
CA VAL A 308 -8.80 -21.54 -12.99
C VAL A 308 -9.31 -20.27 -12.28
N PRO A 309 -9.41 -20.20 -10.93
CA PRO A 309 -9.91 -19.01 -10.25
C PRO A 309 -8.97 -17.81 -10.42
N THR A 310 -7.66 -18.05 -10.44
CA THR A 310 -6.66 -16.98 -10.57
C THR A 310 -6.65 -16.37 -11.97
N LEU A 311 -6.75 -17.16 -13.04
CA LEU A 311 -6.80 -16.63 -14.40
C LEU A 311 -8.10 -15.86 -14.67
N ALA A 312 -9.25 -16.43 -14.28
CA ALA A 312 -10.54 -15.80 -14.55
C ALA A 312 -10.68 -14.47 -13.80
N LEU A 313 -10.44 -14.46 -12.49
CA LEU A 313 -10.65 -13.25 -11.69
C LEU A 313 -9.51 -12.24 -11.84
N GLY A 314 -8.26 -12.70 -11.95
CA GLY A 314 -7.12 -11.83 -12.21
C GLY A 314 -7.23 -11.09 -13.54
N ALA A 315 -7.63 -11.78 -14.62
CA ALA A 315 -7.88 -11.14 -15.91
C ALA A 315 -9.01 -10.11 -15.82
N ILE A 316 -10.10 -10.41 -15.11
CA ILE A 316 -11.21 -9.47 -14.89
C ILE A 316 -10.72 -8.23 -14.13
N VAL A 317 -9.98 -8.40 -13.04
CA VAL A 317 -9.46 -7.30 -12.22
C VAL A 317 -8.50 -6.41 -13.01
N ILE A 318 -7.58 -7.02 -13.77
CA ILE A 318 -6.67 -6.28 -14.65
C ILE A 318 -7.46 -5.52 -15.72
N ALA A 319 -8.41 -6.17 -16.39
CA ALA A 319 -9.24 -5.55 -17.42
C ALA A 319 -10.09 -4.39 -16.87
N LEU A 320 -10.70 -4.57 -15.69
CA LEU A 320 -11.47 -3.52 -15.01
C LEU A 320 -10.58 -2.35 -14.61
N THR A 321 -9.39 -2.62 -14.08
CA THR A 321 -8.40 -1.59 -13.73
C THR A 321 -8.02 -0.75 -14.96
N ILE A 322 -7.66 -1.41 -16.06
CA ILE A 322 -7.33 -0.75 -17.33
C ILE A 322 -8.52 0.07 -17.84
N LEU A 323 -9.74 -0.50 -17.82
CA LEU A 323 -10.95 0.17 -18.28
C LEU A 323 -11.27 1.43 -17.46
N LEU A 324 -11.24 1.33 -16.14
CA LEU A 324 -11.56 2.44 -15.23
C LEU A 324 -10.53 3.55 -15.33
N LEU A 325 -9.24 3.22 -15.37
CA LEU A 325 -8.16 4.19 -15.55
C LEU A 325 -8.20 4.84 -16.94
N SER A 326 -8.55 4.09 -17.99
CA SER A 326 -8.74 4.64 -19.33
C SER A 326 -9.93 5.62 -19.39
N ARG A 327 -11.02 5.32 -18.67
CA ARG A 327 -12.16 6.25 -18.50
C ARG A 327 -11.73 7.50 -17.73
N LEU A 328 -10.96 7.36 -16.65
CA LEU A 328 -10.42 8.47 -15.88
C LEU A 328 -9.50 9.36 -16.74
N ALA A 329 -8.62 8.75 -17.56
CA ALA A 329 -7.74 9.47 -18.47
C ALA A 329 -8.52 10.29 -19.50
N ARG A 330 -9.54 9.70 -20.12
CA ARG A 330 -10.44 10.43 -21.05
C ARG A 330 -11.12 11.61 -20.38
N ARG A 331 -11.65 11.42 -19.16
CA ARG A 331 -12.30 12.50 -18.40
C ARG A 331 -11.32 13.61 -18.03
N SER A 332 -10.07 13.28 -17.73
CA SER A 332 -9.06 14.28 -17.37
C SER A 332 -8.61 15.17 -18.53
N ARG A 333 -8.84 14.74 -19.79
CA ARG A 333 -8.52 15.50 -21.00
C ARG A 333 -9.63 16.44 -21.45
N GLN A 334 -10.86 16.30 -20.95
CA GLN A 334 -11.95 17.21 -21.30
C GLN A 334 -11.84 18.52 -20.49
N PRO A 335 -12.02 19.70 -21.10
CA PRO A 335 -12.09 20.95 -20.36
C PRO A 335 -13.23 20.87 -19.34
N VAL A 336 -12.98 21.37 -18.13
CA VAL A 336 -14.05 21.52 -17.13
C VAL A 336 -14.95 22.66 -17.63
N GLY A 337 -16.08 22.31 -18.23
CA GLY A 337 -17.17 23.24 -18.53
C GLY A 337 -17.89 23.69 -17.27
#